data_AF-A0A7Y2UT09-F1
#
_entry.id   AF-A0A7Y2UT09-F1
#
_cell.length_a   1.000
_cell.length_b   1.000
_cell.length_c   1.000
_cell.angle_alpha   90.00
_cell.angle_beta   90.00
_cell.angle_gamma   90.00
#
_symmetry.space_group_name_H-M   'P 1'
#
loop_
_entity.id
_entity.type
_entity.pdbx_description
1 polymer ?
#
loop_
_entity_poly.entity_id
_entity_poly.type
_entity_poly.pdbx_seq_one_letter_code
_entity_poly.pdbx_strand_id
1 'polypeptide(L)'
;MNRTMVMGIGAAILAGTAVLVLTWGTSAPAGTVLHASDPDVVALGRTIYTDNCAACHGANLEGESNWRSPGSDGRLPAPPHDETGHTWHHDGDTMFRLTKYGTAALI
;
A
#
# COMPACT_ATOMS: atom_id res chain seq x y z
N MET A 1 23.60 24.18 -43.23
CA MET A 1 22.34 23.57 -42.78
C MET A 1 21.31 24.69 -42.65
N ASN A 2 20.18 24.62 -43.36
CA ASN A 2 19.22 25.73 -43.43
C ASN A 2 18.35 25.78 -42.14
N ARG A 3 17.92 26.98 -41.74
CA ARG A 3 17.13 27.19 -40.52
C ARG A 3 15.80 26.42 -40.55
N THR A 4 15.27 26.17 -41.75
CA THR A 4 14.05 25.40 -41.98
C THR A 4 14.21 23.91 -41.69
N MET A 5 15.36 23.31 -42.01
CA MET A 5 15.66 21.91 -41.67
C MET A 5 15.87 21.72 -40.18
N VAL A 6 16.50 22.68 -39.50
CA VAL A 6 16.67 22.64 -38.03
C VAL A 6 15.31 22.75 -37.33
N MET A 7 14.42 23.65 -37.80
CA MET A 7 13.05 23.77 -37.26
C MET A 7 12.20 22.54 -37.54
N GLY A 8 12.32 21.93 -38.72
CA GLY A 8 11.58 20.70 -39.08
C GLY A 8 11.97 19.50 -38.22
N ILE A 9 13.26 19.31 -37.95
CA ILE A 9 13.75 18.25 -37.06
C ILE A 9 13.28 18.48 -35.62
N GLY A 10 13.36 19.72 -35.13
CA GLY A 10 12.87 20.06 -33.79
C GLY A 10 11.38 19.78 -33.60
N ALA A 11 10.55 20.12 -34.59
CA ALA A 11 9.11 19.85 -34.56
C ALA A 11 8.79 18.35 -34.57
N ALA A 12 9.52 17.56 -35.37
CA ALA A 12 9.36 16.11 -35.43
C ALA A 12 9.75 15.42 -34.11
N ILE A 13 10.83 15.88 -33.47
CA ILE A 13 11.25 15.36 -32.15
C ILE A 13 10.20 15.68 -31.09
N LEU A 14 9.71 16.93 -31.04
CA LEU A 14 8.68 17.34 -30.08
C LEU A 14 7.39 16.54 -30.26
N ALA A 15 6.91 16.38 -31.50
CA ALA A 15 5.74 15.58 -31.80
C ALA A 15 5.93 14.11 -31.40
N GLY A 16 7.10 13.53 -31.70
CA GLY A 16 7.45 12.16 -31.29
C GLY A 16 7.46 11.99 -29.77
N THR A 17 8.07 12.92 -29.03
CA THR A 17 8.08 12.88 -27.56
C THR A 17 6.69 13.08 -26.96
N ALA A 18 5.86 13.95 -27.54
CA ALA A 18 4.48 14.15 -27.08
C ALA A 18 3.64 12.89 -27.29
N VAL A 19 3.75 12.24 -28.44
CA VAL A 19 3.08 10.95 -28.71
C VAL A 19 3.57 9.88 -27.74
N LEU A 20 4.87 9.80 -27.48
CA LEU A 20 5.45 8.85 -26.54
C LEU A 20 4.90 9.05 -25.11
N VAL A 21 4.86 10.29 -24.63
CA VAL A 21 4.31 10.64 -23.31
C VAL A 21 2.81 10.37 -23.22
N LEU A 22 2.05 10.61 -24.29
CA LEU A 22 0.60 10.43 -24.32
C LEU A 22 0.18 8.96 -24.49
N THR A 23 1.04 8.10 -25.06
CA THR A 23 0.72 6.69 -25.35
C THR A 23 1.38 5.68 -24.43
N TRP A 24 2.48 6.04 -23.74
CA TRP A 24 3.05 5.25 -22.65
C TRP A 24 2.28 5.45 -21.35
N GLY A 25 1.00 5.06 -21.41
CA GLY A 25 -0.02 5.20 -20.40
C GLY A 25 0.45 5.56 -19.00
N THR A 26 -0.07 6.66 -18.48
CA THR A 26 -0.21 6.85 -17.04
C THR A 26 -1.22 5.83 -16.51
N SER A 27 -0.85 4.55 -16.52
CA SER A 27 -1.54 3.56 -15.71
C SER A 27 -1.26 3.99 -14.28
N ALA A 28 -2.22 4.68 -13.66
CA ALA A 28 -2.25 4.74 -12.22
C ALA A 28 -2.08 3.29 -11.72
N PRO A 29 -1.19 3.03 -10.75
CA PRO A 29 -1.06 1.69 -10.23
C PRO A 29 -2.47 1.22 -9.86
N ALA A 30 -2.89 0.09 -10.43
CA ALA A 30 -4.13 -0.53 -10.00
C ALA A 30 -4.02 -0.69 -8.49
N GLY A 31 -4.93 -0.06 -7.73
CA GLY A 31 -4.88 -0.10 -6.27
C GLY A 31 -4.78 -1.54 -5.79
N THR A 32 -4.06 -1.77 -4.70
CA THR A 32 -3.89 -3.14 -4.18
C THR A 32 -5.26 -3.75 -3.88
N VAL A 33 -5.63 -4.79 -4.64
CA VAL A 33 -6.90 -5.51 -4.47
C VAL A 33 -6.70 -6.61 -3.43
N LEU A 34 -7.49 -6.56 -2.36
CA LEU A 34 -7.52 -7.62 -1.35
C LEU A 34 -8.53 -8.69 -1.76
N HIS A 35 -8.13 -9.95 -1.71
CA HIS A 35 -8.97 -11.11 -2.07
C HIS A 35 -9.60 -11.75 -0.82
N ALA A 36 -10.32 -10.95 -0.02
CA ALA A 36 -10.87 -11.40 1.26
C ALA A 36 -11.98 -12.48 1.13
N SER A 37 -12.58 -12.61 -0.05
CA SER A 37 -13.59 -13.64 -0.34
C SER A 37 -13.01 -14.95 -0.88
N ASP A 38 -11.70 -15.00 -1.15
CA ASP A 38 -11.02 -16.21 -1.61
C ASP A 38 -10.55 -17.02 -0.37
N PRO A 39 -11.13 -18.21 -0.11
CA PRO A 39 -10.81 -19.00 1.07
C PRO A 39 -9.35 -19.47 1.11
N ASP A 40 -8.72 -19.71 -0.05
CA ASP A 40 -7.32 -20.17 -0.10
C ASP A 40 -6.38 -19.01 0.27
N VAL A 41 -6.69 -17.80 -0.19
CA VAL A 41 -5.95 -16.58 0.20
C VAL A 41 -6.11 -16.32 1.70
N VAL A 42 -7.32 -16.46 2.24
CA VAL A 42 -7.58 -16.27 3.68
C VAL A 42 -6.87 -17.33 4.51
N ALA A 43 -6.84 -18.59 4.07
CA ALA A 43 -6.13 -19.67 4.75
C ALA A 43 -4.62 -19.40 4.81
N LEU A 44 -4.01 -18.99 3.70
CA LEU A 44 -2.61 -18.56 3.66
C LEU A 44 -2.36 -17.37 4.59
N GLY A 45 -3.24 -16.37 4.55
CA GLY A 45 -3.16 -15.19 5.41
C GLY A 45 -3.17 -15.55 6.90
N ARG A 46 -3.95 -16.56 7.32
CA ARG A 46 -3.98 -17.05 8.70
C ARG A 46 -2.63 -17.64 9.14
N THR A 47 -1.98 -18.42 8.28
CA THR A 47 -0.62 -18.95 8.58
C THR A 47 0.37 -17.81 8.75
N ILE A 48 0.40 -16.88 7.78
CA ILE A 48 1.29 -15.71 7.84
C ILE A 48 1.05 -14.88 9.10
N TYR A 49 -0.22 -14.65 9.46
CA TYR A 49 -0.60 -13.90 10.65
C TYR A 49 -0.08 -14.56 11.93
N THR A 50 -0.26 -15.88 12.04
CA THR A 50 0.20 -16.65 13.20
C THR A 50 1.71 -16.54 13.37
N ASP A 51 2.45 -16.65 12.26
CA ASP A 51 3.91 -16.66 12.28
C ASP A 51 4.54 -15.28 12.52
N ASN A 52 3.86 -14.19 12.13
CA ASN A 52 4.48 -12.86 12.06
C ASN A 52 3.77 -11.76 12.88
N CYS A 53 2.49 -11.92 13.19
CA CYS A 53 1.65 -10.84 13.74
C CYS A 53 1.15 -11.17 15.15
N ALA A 54 0.77 -12.43 15.38
CA ALA A 54 0.09 -12.87 16.60
C ALA A 54 0.92 -12.66 17.87
N ALA A 55 2.25 -12.61 17.78
CA ALA A 55 3.13 -12.38 18.92
C ALA A 55 2.86 -11.03 19.62
N CYS A 56 2.36 -10.03 18.89
CA CYS A 56 1.97 -8.73 19.44
C CYS A 56 0.46 -8.50 19.37
N HIS A 57 -0.18 -8.87 18.25
CA HIS A 57 -1.59 -8.58 18.02
C HIS A 57 -2.55 -9.66 18.55
N GLY A 58 -2.04 -10.71 19.21
CA GLY A 58 -2.84 -11.79 19.77
C GLY A 58 -3.23 -12.86 18.73
N ALA A 59 -3.44 -14.09 19.18
CA ALA A 59 -3.77 -15.21 18.30
C ALA A 59 -5.19 -15.14 17.72
N ASN A 60 -6.08 -14.40 18.37
CA ASN A 60 -7.48 -14.18 18.01
C ASN A 60 -7.72 -12.76 17.50
N LEU A 61 -6.67 -12.03 17.11
CA LEU A 61 -6.73 -10.64 16.62
C LEU A 61 -7.09 -9.59 17.69
N GLU A 62 -7.03 -9.94 18.97
CA GLU A 62 -7.54 -9.16 20.10
C GLU A 62 -6.66 -7.94 20.49
N GLY A 63 -5.42 -7.90 20.00
CA GLY A 63 -4.44 -6.89 20.37
C GLY A 63 -4.00 -6.97 21.83
N GLU A 64 -3.22 -5.98 22.26
CA GLU A 64 -2.78 -5.86 23.65
C GLU A 64 -3.81 -5.11 24.50
N SER A 65 -3.81 -5.41 25.81
CA SER A 65 -4.62 -4.66 26.77
C SER A 65 -4.25 -3.17 26.76
N ASN A 66 -5.24 -2.29 26.93
CA ASN A 66 -5.05 -0.83 26.95
C ASN A 66 -4.38 -0.25 25.69
N TRP A 67 -4.55 -0.86 24.51
CA TRP A 67 -3.94 -0.42 23.25
C TRP A 67 -4.23 1.03 22.83
N ARG A 68 -5.25 1.67 23.42
CA ARG A 68 -5.59 3.09 23.20
C ARG A 68 -4.82 4.05 24.11
N SER A 69 -4.03 3.55 25.04
CA SER A 69 -3.30 4.35 26.02
C SER A 69 -1.79 4.11 25.89
N PRO A 70 -0.97 5.17 25.76
CA PRO A 70 0.47 5.01 25.70
C PRO A 70 1.04 4.33 26.95
N GLY A 71 2.00 3.43 26.75
CA GLY A 71 2.76 2.81 27.83
C GLY A 71 3.77 3.77 28.46
N SER A 72 4.58 3.25 29.38
CA SER A 72 5.64 4.00 30.05
C SER A 72 6.75 4.51 29.11
N ASP A 73 6.89 3.88 27.94
CA ASP A 73 7.81 4.29 26.87
C ASP A 73 7.18 5.30 25.89
N GLY A 74 5.93 5.69 26.13
CA GLY A 74 5.15 6.60 25.29
C GLY A 74 4.65 5.99 23.99
N ARG A 75 4.82 4.68 23.75
CA ARG A 75 4.30 3.99 22.55
C ARG A 75 2.91 3.43 22.83
N LEU A 76 2.08 3.38 21.78
CA LEU A 76 0.82 2.67 21.84
C LEU A 76 1.10 1.15 21.72
N PRO A 77 0.46 0.32 22.57
CA PRO A 77 0.48 -1.13 22.40
C PRO A 77 -0.14 -1.56 21.06
N ALA A 78 0.08 -2.81 20.67
CA ALA A 78 -0.45 -3.37 19.44
C ALA A 78 -1.99 -3.33 19.43
N PRO A 79 -2.62 -2.63 18.47
CA PRO A 79 -4.08 -2.56 18.39
C PRO A 79 -4.70 -3.89 17.92
N PRO A 80 -5.97 -4.16 18.24
CA PRO A 80 -6.71 -5.30 17.69
C PRO A 80 -6.81 -5.23 16.17
N HIS A 81 -6.89 -6.40 15.55
CA HIS A 81 -7.20 -6.61 14.13
C HIS A 81 -8.57 -7.29 13.92
N ASP A 82 -9.33 -7.51 14.99
CA ASP A 82 -10.75 -7.87 14.97
C ASP A 82 -11.68 -6.65 14.76
N GLU A 83 -12.99 -6.87 14.93
CA GLU A 83 -14.02 -5.83 14.80
C GLU A 83 -13.92 -4.68 15.83
N THR A 84 -13.17 -4.85 16.93
CA THR A 84 -13.00 -3.82 17.97
C THR A 84 -11.93 -2.77 17.60
N GLY A 85 -11.09 -3.10 16.62
CA GLY A 85 -10.11 -2.22 15.99
C GLY A 85 -10.68 -1.39 14.85
N HIS A 86 -9.80 -0.87 13.99
CA HIS A 86 -10.21 -0.11 12.79
C HIS A 86 -9.33 -0.37 11.57
N THR A 87 -8.37 -1.29 11.64
CA THR A 87 -7.39 -1.55 10.57
C THR A 87 -8.09 -1.91 9.25
N TRP A 88 -9.14 -2.74 9.30
CA TRP A 88 -9.90 -3.20 8.14
C TRP A 88 -10.76 -2.12 7.44
N HIS A 89 -10.92 -0.93 8.03
CA HIS A 89 -11.65 0.17 7.39
C HIS A 89 -10.85 0.91 6.31
N HIS A 90 -9.54 0.67 6.24
CA HIS A 90 -8.66 1.32 5.28
C HIS A 90 -8.72 0.60 3.92
N ASP A 91 -8.42 1.34 2.84
CA ASP A 91 -8.32 0.75 1.51
C ASP A 91 -7.15 -0.25 1.42
N GLY A 92 -7.22 -1.14 0.43
CA GLY A 92 -6.25 -2.22 0.25
C GLY A 92 -4.81 -1.74 0.02
N ASP A 93 -4.61 -0.57 -0.58
CA ASP A 93 -3.29 0.00 -0.81
C ASP A 93 -2.68 0.56 0.47
N THR A 94 -3.48 1.22 1.29
CA THR A 94 -3.10 1.65 2.64
C THR A 94 -2.74 0.45 3.52
N MET A 95 -3.53 -0.63 3.49
CA MET A 95 -3.24 -1.88 4.22
C MET A 95 -1.94 -2.56 3.78
N PHE A 96 -1.72 -2.65 2.47
CA PHE A 96 -0.49 -3.22 1.92
C PHE A 96 0.73 -2.40 2.32
N ARG A 97 0.67 -1.07 2.19
CA ARG A 97 1.79 -0.18 2.57
C ARG A 97 2.11 -0.25 4.05
N LEU A 98 1.09 -0.25 4.92
CA LEU A 98 1.28 -0.42 6.36
C LEU A 98 1.98 -1.74 6.70
N THR A 99 1.55 -2.83 6.07
CA THR A 99 2.13 -4.16 6.31
C THR A 99 3.57 -4.24 5.78
N LYS A 100 3.82 -3.69 4.59
CA LYS A 100 5.11 -3.83 3.89
C LYS A 100 6.18 -2.86 4.39
N TYR A 101 5.78 -1.63 4.71
CA TYR A 101 6.69 -0.52 5.00
C TYR A 101 6.53 0.07 6.40
N GLY A 102 5.52 -0.38 7.16
CA GLY A 102 5.21 0.15 8.48
C GLY A 102 4.48 1.50 8.45
N THR A 103 4.20 2.04 9.65
CA THR A 103 3.46 3.30 9.83
C THR A 103 4.18 4.53 9.29
N ALA A 104 5.51 4.50 9.21
CA ALA A 104 6.32 5.58 8.64
C ALA A 104 6.05 5.83 7.15
N ALA A 105 5.41 4.89 6.45
CA ALA A 105 5.06 5.08 5.04
C ALA A 105 3.80 5.95 4.81
N LEU A 106 3.08 6.29 5.88
CA LEU A 106 1.83 7.07 5.81
C LEU A 106 1.93 8.47 6.44
N ILE A 107 3.10 8.86 6.96
CA ILE A 107 3.36 10.14 7.62
C ILE A 107 4.56 10.84 6.99
#